data_AF-A0A4U9VRT5-F1
#
_entry.id   AF-A0A4U9VRT5-F1
#
_cell.length_a   1.000
_cell.length_b   1.000
_cell.length_c   1.000
_cell.angle_alpha   90.00
_cell.angle_beta   90.00
_cell.angle_gamma   90.00
#
_symmetry.space_group_name_H-M   'P 1'
#
loop_
_entity.id
_entity.type
_entity.pdbx_description
1 polymer ?
#
loop_
_entity_poly.entity_id
_entity_poly.type
_entity_poly.pdbx_seq_one_letter_code
_entity_poly.pdbx_strand_id
1 'polypeptide(L)'
;MIRAIVTDIEGTTSDIRFVHQVLFPYARERLGEFIRSHANDAEVAAPLAALRAEIAQPDADNELLITTLYRFMDEDRKSTALKALQGIIWRSGYQNGDFQGHLYPEVAEQLAAWQQQGLKLFVYSSGSVEAQKLLFGYSVAGDLQPLFSGYFDTHVGGQA
;
A
#
# COMPACT_ATOMS: atom_id res chain seq x y z
N MET A 1 -20.94 -3.03 26.21
CA MET A 1 -20.02 -1.88 26.12
C MET A 1 -19.02 -2.16 25.01
N ILE A 2 -18.85 -1.21 24.08
CA ILE A 2 -17.88 -1.30 22.98
C ILE A 2 -16.47 -1.12 23.56
N ARG A 3 -15.50 -1.92 23.12
CA ARG A 3 -14.10 -1.87 23.59
C ARG A 3 -13.09 -1.53 22.50
N ALA A 4 -13.50 -1.66 21.24
CA ALA A 4 -12.65 -1.44 20.10
C ALA A 4 -13.48 -1.00 18.89
N ILE A 5 -12.82 -0.30 17.97
CA ILE A 5 -13.36 0.08 16.67
C ILE A 5 -12.41 -0.46 15.61
N VAL A 6 -12.98 -1.10 14.59
CA VAL A 6 -12.26 -1.55 13.41
C VAL A 6 -12.74 -0.69 12.25
N THR A 7 -11.81 0.00 11.60
CA THR A 7 -12.09 0.92 10.49
C THR A 7 -11.64 0.31 9.18
N ASP A 8 -12.46 0.47 8.15
CA ASP A 8 -12.03 0.30 6.77
C ASP A 8 -11.33 1.59 6.27
N ILE A 9 -10.70 1.51 5.10
CA ILE A 9 -10.02 2.64 4.46
C ILE A 9 -10.89 3.28 3.39
N GLU A 10 -11.14 2.57 2.29
CA GLU A 10 -11.75 3.13 1.09
C GLU A 10 -13.22 3.46 1.31
N GLY A 11 -13.62 4.71 1.08
CA GLY A 11 -14.97 5.18 1.35
C GLY A 11 -15.31 5.35 2.84
N THR A 12 -14.38 5.06 3.75
CA THR A 12 -14.58 5.19 5.20
C THR A 12 -13.68 6.26 5.80
N THR A 13 -12.37 6.07 5.77
CA THR A 13 -11.40 7.07 6.25
C THR A 13 -10.79 7.88 5.11
N SER A 14 -10.77 7.29 3.91
CA SER A 14 -10.10 7.85 2.73
C SER A 14 -10.99 7.73 1.50
N ASP A 15 -10.79 8.62 0.54
CA ASP A 15 -11.50 8.54 -0.73
C ASP A 15 -10.97 7.36 -1.56
N ILE A 16 -11.88 6.53 -2.08
CA ILE A 16 -11.55 5.43 -3.00
C ILE A 16 -10.75 5.93 -4.22
N ARG A 17 -11.01 7.17 -4.66
CA ARG A 17 -10.31 7.81 -5.77
C ARG A 17 -8.84 8.03 -5.48
N PHE A 18 -8.41 8.15 -4.23
CA PHE A 18 -7.00 8.36 -3.91
C PHE A 18 -6.12 7.21 -4.40
N VAL A 19 -6.57 5.97 -4.21
CA VAL A 19 -5.84 4.79 -4.69
C VAL A 19 -5.75 4.79 -6.22
N HIS A 20 -6.87 4.98 -6.89
CA HIS A 20 -6.96 4.89 -8.35
C HIS A 20 -6.41 6.11 -9.11
N GLN A 21 -6.42 7.30 -8.50
CA GLN A 21 -6.03 8.56 -9.15
C GLN A 21 -4.65 9.06 -8.69
N VAL A 22 -4.12 8.55 -7.58
CA VAL A 22 -2.80 8.95 -7.06
C VAL A 22 -1.86 7.75 -6.99
N LEU A 23 -2.16 6.74 -6.17
CA LEU A 23 -1.21 5.66 -5.90
C LEU A 23 -0.90 4.82 -7.14
N PHE A 24 -1.91 4.35 -7.87
CA PHE A 24 -1.70 3.52 -9.06
C PHE A 24 -1.00 4.27 -10.19
N PRO A 25 -1.42 5.50 -10.58
CA PRO A 25 -0.70 6.30 -11.57
C PRO A 25 0.75 6.58 -11.16
N TYR A 26 0.98 6.93 -9.89
CA TYR A 26 2.33 7.22 -9.37
C TYR A 26 3.28 6.03 -9.52
N ALA A 27 2.84 4.83 -9.12
CA ALA A 27 3.64 3.63 -9.26
C ALA A 27 3.88 3.28 -10.73
N ARG A 28 2.85 3.38 -11.58
CA ARG A 28 2.96 3.10 -13.02
C ARG A 28 3.98 4.01 -13.69
N GLU A 29 3.92 5.32 -13.43
CA GLU A 29 4.83 6.30 -14.04
C GLU A 29 6.31 6.00 -13.72
N ARG A 30 6.59 5.55 -12.49
CA ARG A 30 7.97 5.37 -11.98
C ARG A 30 8.51 3.95 -12.15
N LEU A 31 7.65 2.95 -12.36
CA LEU A 31 8.01 1.53 -12.31
C LEU A 31 9.23 1.17 -13.15
N GLY A 32 9.22 1.56 -14.43
CA GLY A 32 10.29 1.17 -15.36
C GLY A 32 11.65 1.70 -14.94
N GLU A 33 11.74 2.99 -14.65
CA GLU A 33 12.99 3.63 -14.25
C GLU A 33 13.45 3.17 -12.86
N PHE A 34 12.49 2.97 -11.95
CA PHE A 34 12.75 2.44 -10.63
C PHE A 34 13.41 1.06 -10.71
N ILE A 35 12.89 0.14 -11.53
CA ILE A 35 13.48 -1.19 -11.69
C ILE A 35 14.87 -1.10 -12.33
N ARG A 36 15.07 -0.28 -13.36
CA ARG A 36 16.39 -0.12 -13.99
C ARG A 36 17.45 0.38 -13.02
N SER A 37 17.08 1.30 -12.14
CA SER A 37 18.00 1.92 -11.18
C SER A 37 18.23 1.07 -9.92
N HIS A 38 17.23 0.30 -9.49
CA HIS A 38 17.22 -0.36 -8.19
C HIS A 38 17.20 -1.90 -8.25
N ALA A 39 17.31 -2.54 -9.41
CA ALA A 39 17.19 -4.01 -9.54
C ALA A 39 18.16 -4.82 -8.67
N ASN A 40 19.30 -4.23 -8.29
CA ASN A 40 20.31 -4.88 -7.44
C ASN A 40 20.06 -4.68 -5.94
N ASP A 41 19.13 -3.80 -5.57
CA ASP A 41 18.75 -3.59 -4.17
C ASP A 41 18.00 -4.82 -3.68
N ALA A 42 18.38 -5.37 -2.53
CA ALA A 42 17.82 -6.65 -2.04
C ALA A 42 16.28 -6.63 -1.95
N GLU A 43 15.72 -5.48 -1.58
CA GLU A 43 14.27 -5.29 -1.47
C GLU A 43 13.55 -5.31 -2.83
N VAL A 44 14.22 -4.95 -3.92
CA VAL A 44 13.66 -4.97 -5.29
C VAL A 44 13.99 -6.29 -5.99
N ALA A 45 15.20 -6.82 -5.78
CA ALA A 45 15.65 -8.08 -6.34
C ALA A 45 14.74 -9.26 -5.94
N ALA A 46 14.26 -9.29 -4.69
CA ALA A 46 13.39 -10.36 -4.20
C ALA A 46 12.02 -10.40 -4.92
N PRO A 47 11.24 -9.30 -5.05
CA PRO A 47 10.05 -9.26 -5.89
C PRO A 47 10.32 -9.57 -7.37
N LEU A 48 11.44 -9.13 -7.95
CA LEU A 48 11.79 -9.46 -9.34
C LEU A 48 12.05 -10.96 -9.52
N ALA A 49 12.72 -11.61 -8.56
CA ALA A 49 12.90 -13.07 -8.56
C ALA A 49 11.56 -13.80 -8.39
N ALA A 50 10.68 -13.31 -7.52
CA ALA A 50 9.32 -13.84 -7.37
C ALA A 50 8.50 -13.71 -8.67
N LEU A 51 8.64 -12.59 -9.38
CA LEU A 51 7.99 -12.39 -10.68
C LEU A 51 8.49 -13.39 -11.73
N ARG A 52 9.82 -13.62 -11.82
CA ARG A 52 10.41 -14.63 -12.71
C ARG A 52 9.81 -16.02 -12.47
N ALA A 53 9.62 -16.39 -11.20
CA ALA A 53 8.96 -17.63 -10.82
C ALA A 53 7.46 -17.60 -11.20
N GLU A 54 6.75 -16.50 -10.93
CA GLU A 54 5.32 -16.33 -11.24
C GLU A 54 5.01 -16.48 -12.73
N ILE A 55 5.91 -16.05 -13.61
CA ILE A 55 5.75 -16.16 -15.07
C ILE A 55 6.46 -17.38 -15.69
N ALA A 56 7.08 -18.23 -14.86
CA ALA A 56 7.87 -19.38 -15.29
C ALA A 56 8.98 -19.02 -16.30
N GLN A 57 9.65 -17.87 -16.11
CA GLN A 57 10.78 -17.42 -16.94
C GLN A 57 11.98 -17.05 -16.03
N PRO A 58 12.80 -18.05 -15.63
CA PRO A 58 13.92 -17.84 -14.71
C PRO A 58 15.00 -16.91 -15.26
N ASP A 59 15.15 -16.85 -16.58
CA ASP A 59 16.19 -16.05 -17.26
C ASP A 59 15.67 -14.71 -17.79
N ALA A 60 14.44 -14.31 -17.44
CA ALA A 60 13.88 -13.04 -17.89
C ALA A 60 14.73 -11.84 -17.42
N ASP A 61 15.11 -10.98 -18.36
CA ASP A 61 15.79 -9.73 -18.07
C ASP A 61 14.83 -8.67 -17.49
N ASN A 62 15.38 -7.55 -17.04
CA ASN A 62 14.57 -6.52 -16.39
C ASN A 62 13.57 -5.85 -17.35
N GLU A 63 13.88 -5.73 -18.65
CA GLU A 63 12.95 -5.10 -19.61
C GLU A 63 11.73 -5.99 -19.87
N LEU A 64 11.92 -7.31 -19.92
CA LEU A 64 10.83 -8.27 -20.01
C LEU A 64 9.96 -8.25 -18.75
N LEU A 65 10.58 -8.15 -17.57
CA LEU A 65 9.85 -8.02 -16.30
C LEU A 65 9.06 -6.71 -16.22
N ILE A 66 9.63 -5.58 -16.64
CA ILE A 66 8.94 -4.27 -16.71
C ILE A 66 7.73 -4.37 -17.64
N THR A 67 7.91 -4.92 -18.85
CA THR A 67 6.82 -5.11 -19.82
C THR A 67 5.71 -5.99 -19.25
N THR A 68 6.09 -7.06 -18.56
CA THR A 68 5.16 -7.97 -17.89
C THR A 68 4.37 -7.28 -16.78
N LEU A 69 5.03 -6.45 -15.96
CA LEU A 69 4.38 -5.73 -14.87
C LEU A 69 3.39 -4.68 -15.39
N TYR A 70 3.72 -3.96 -16.47
CA TYR A 70 2.76 -3.06 -17.11
C TYR A 70 1.53 -3.80 -17.61
N ARG A 71 1.74 -4.97 -18.25
CA ARG A 71 0.63 -5.83 -18.66
C ARG A 71 -0.21 -6.30 -17.47
N PHE A 72 0.43 -6.67 -16.35
CA PHE A 72 -0.30 -7.05 -15.13
C PHE A 72 -1.15 -5.88 -14.59
N MET A 73 -0.62 -4.65 -14.62
CA MET A 73 -1.39 -3.47 -14.24
C MET A 73 -2.58 -3.23 -15.18
N ASP A 74 -2.38 -3.39 -16.50
CA ASP A 74 -3.43 -3.18 -17.51
C ASP A 74 -4.55 -4.24 -17.42
N GLU A 75 -4.20 -5.47 -17.02
CA GLU A 75 -5.11 -6.60 -16.84
C GLU A 75 -5.77 -6.66 -15.45
N ASP A 76 -5.45 -5.73 -14.54
CA ASP A 76 -5.80 -5.79 -13.11
C ASP A 76 -5.44 -7.17 -12.49
N ARG A 77 -4.29 -7.72 -12.89
CA ARG A 77 -3.85 -9.04 -12.46
C ARG A 77 -3.36 -8.99 -11.02
N LYS A 78 -3.92 -9.89 -10.20
CA LYS A 78 -3.47 -10.13 -8.83
C LYS A 78 -2.09 -10.82 -8.83
N SER A 79 -1.02 -10.04 -8.68
CA SER A 79 0.36 -10.52 -8.54
C SER A 79 0.97 -10.00 -7.24
N THR A 80 1.52 -10.93 -6.44
CA THR A 80 2.22 -10.59 -5.20
C THR A 80 3.49 -9.79 -5.47
N ALA A 81 4.21 -10.13 -6.55
CA ALA A 81 5.42 -9.42 -6.94
C ALA A 81 5.13 -7.97 -7.38
N LEU A 82 4.06 -7.77 -8.18
CA LEU A 82 3.60 -6.44 -8.56
C LEU A 82 3.22 -5.61 -7.33
N LYS A 83 2.42 -6.18 -6.42
CA LYS A 83 1.99 -5.49 -5.20
C LYS A 83 3.17 -5.10 -4.30
N ALA A 84 4.19 -5.95 -4.20
CA ALA A 84 5.41 -5.65 -3.45
C ALA A 84 6.19 -4.48 -4.07
N LEU A 85 6.41 -4.49 -5.39
CA LEU A 85 7.11 -3.40 -6.09
C LEU A 85 6.35 -2.07 -6.01
N GLN A 86 5.02 -2.10 -6.16
CA GLN A 86 4.18 -0.93 -5.96
C GLN A 86 4.32 -0.37 -4.54
N GLY A 87 4.33 -1.23 -3.51
CA GLY A 87 4.54 -0.84 -2.12
C GLY A 87 5.86 -0.10 -1.89
N ILE A 88 6.96 -0.62 -2.45
CA ILE A 88 8.29 0.01 -2.36
C ILE A 88 8.27 1.40 -3.03
N ILE A 89 7.68 1.51 -4.22
CA ILE A 89 7.60 2.79 -4.95
C ILE A 89 6.74 3.80 -4.17
N TRP A 90 5.60 3.37 -3.62
CA TRP A 90 4.76 4.25 -2.79
C TRP A 90 5.48 4.71 -1.54
N ARG A 91 6.24 3.84 -0.89
CA ARG A 91 7.04 4.18 0.29
C ARG A 91 7.99 5.35 -0.02
N SER A 92 8.69 5.27 -1.15
CA SER A 92 9.56 6.36 -1.62
C SER A 92 8.77 7.65 -1.85
N GLY A 93 7.61 7.58 -2.49
CA GLY A 93 6.74 8.75 -2.71
C GLY A 93 6.27 9.43 -1.44
N TYR A 94 5.83 8.66 -0.44
CA TYR A 94 5.44 9.18 0.86
C TYR A 94 6.63 9.82 1.60
N GLN A 95 7.79 9.16 1.60
CA GLN A 95 9.00 9.65 2.27
C GLN A 95 9.56 10.94 1.64
N ASN A 96 9.45 11.07 0.32
CA ASN A 96 9.88 12.26 -0.41
C ASN A 96 8.85 13.40 -0.37
N GLY A 97 7.61 13.12 0.07
CA GLY A 97 6.54 14.09 0.08
C GLY A 97 5.91 14.36 -1.28
N ASP A 98 6.06 13.45 -2.24
CA ASP A 98 5.45 13.54 -3.58
C ASP A 98 3.91 13.56 -3.50
N PHE A 99 3.36 12.93 -2.45
CA PHE A 99 1.95 12.99 -2.07
C PHE A 99 1.80 12.68 -0.58
N GLN A 100 0.63 13.02 -0.03
CA GLN A 100 0.24 12.71 1.34
C GLN A 100 -0.94 11.76 1.35
N GLY A 101 -1.06 10.98 2.42
CA GLY A 101 -2.16 10.05 2.60
C GLY A 101 -3.46 10.82 2.76
N HIS A 102 -4.41 10.59 1.87
CA HIS A 102 -5.70 11.25 1.94
C HIS A 102 -6.47 10.81 3.18
N LEU A 103 -7.15 11.74 3.85
CA LEU A 103 -8.16 11.48 4.87
C LEU A 103 -9.32 12.44 4.68
N TYR A 104 -10.55 12.00 5.00
CA TYR A 104 -11.64 12.97 5.15
C TYR A 104 -11.37 13.89 6.35
N PRO A 105 -11.76 15.19 6.29
CA PRO A 105 -11.38 16.19 7.29
C PRO A 105 -11.69 15.79 8.74
N GLU A 106 -12.80 15.10 8.96
CA GLU A 106 -13.30 14.69 10.28
C GLU A 106 -12.59 13.46 10.87
N VAL A 107 -11.89 12.68 10.04
CA VAL A 107 -11.42 11.34 10.41
C VAL A 107 -10.35 11.42 11.49
N ALA A 108 -9.38 12.31 11.35
CA ALA A 108 -8.28 12.44 12.30
C ALA A 108 -8.79 12.83 13.70
N GLU A 109 -9.69 13.81 13.77
CA GLU A 109 -10.30 14.25 15.03
C GLU A 109 -11.12 13.14 15.68
N GLN A 110 -11.90 12.39 14.87
CA GLN A 110 -12.75 11.33 15.39
C GLN A 110 -11.94 10.13 15.91
N LEU A 111 -10.86 9.74 15.22
CA LEU A 111 -9.94 8.70 15.67
C LEU A 111 -9.28 9.12 17.00
N ALA A 112 -8.79 10.34 17.10
CA ALA A 112 -8.19 10.86 18.34
C ALA A 112 -9.19 10.86 19.50
N ALA A 113 -10.44 11.27 19.27
CA ALA A 113 -11.49 11.27 20.27
C ALA A 113 -11.80 9.86 20.79
N TRP A 114 -11.87 8.85 19.90
CA TRP A 114 -12.06 7.46 20.32
C TRP A 114 -10.89 6.90 21.12
N GLN A 115 -9.65 7.22 20.72
CA GLN A 115 -8.46 6.81 21.47
C GLN A 115 -8.45 7.43 22.89
N GLN A 116 -8.81 8.70 23.03
CA GLN A 116 -8.92 9.39 24.33
C GLN A 116 -10.00 8.79 25.24
N GLN A 117 -11.05 8.20 24.66
CA GLN A 117 -12.07 7.44 25.40
C GLN A 117 -11.59 6.05 25.85
N GLY A 118 -10.34 5.68 25.53
CA GLY A 118 -9.76 4.37 25.87
C GLY A 118 -10.19 3.24 24.93
N LEU A 119 -10.79 3.56 23.78
CA LEU A 119 -11.13 2.55 22.77
C LEU A 119 -9.87 2.14 22.00
N LYS A 120 -9.71 0.84 21.75
CA LYS A 120 -8.67 0.34 20.85
C LYS A 120 -9.09 0.56 19.40
N LEU A 121 -8.20 1.11 18.59
CA LEU A 121 -8.45 1.36 17.17
C LEU A 121 -7.68 0.36 16.32
N PHE A 122 -8.33 -0.19 15.30
CA PHE A 122 -7.71 -1.09 14.34
C PHE A 122 -8.11 -0.70 12.92
N VAL A 123 -7.25 -1.04 11.97
CA VAL A 123 -7.54 -0.94 10.54
C VAL A 123 -7.71 -2.33 9.97
N TYR A 124 -8.71 -2.54 9.11
CA TYR A 124 -8.85 -3.74 8.30
C TYR A 124 -9.19 -3.36 6.86
N SER A 125 -8.32 -3.69 5.91
CA SER A 125 -8.48 -3.30 4.49
C SER A 125 -7.79 -4.29 3.54
N SER A 126 -8.11 -4.24 2.25
CA SER A 126 -7.50 -5.06 1.19
C SER A 126 -6.05 -4.67 0.86
N GLY A 127 -5.68 -3.42 1.13
CA GLY A 127 -4.29 -2.95 1.06
C GLY A 127 -3.40 -3.72 2.05
N SER A 128 -2.13 -3.96 1.68
CA SER A 128 -1.19 -4.60 2.61
C SER A 128 -1.05 -3.79 3.90
N VAL A 129 -0.77 -4.45 5.03
CA VAL A 129 -0.51 -3.76 6.31
C VAL A 129 0.52 -2.62 6.16
N GLU A 130 1.53 -2.82 5.32
CA GLU A 130 2.52 -1.77 5.02
C GLU A 130 1.89 -0.56 4.32
N ALA A 131 1.08 -0.75 3.28
CA ALA A 131 0.40 0.34 2.58
C ALA A 131 -0.55 1.11 3.52
N GLN A 132 -1.22 0.40 4.43
CA GLN A 132 -2.07 1.02 5.45
C GLN A 132 -1.25 1.92 6.39
N LYS A 133 -0.10 1.42 6.89
CA LYS A 133 0.81 2.21 7.73
C LYS A 133 1.36 3.44 7.01
N LEU A 134 1.71 3.32 5.73
CA LEU A 134 2.16 4.45 4.93
C LEU A 134 1.07 5.52 4.76
N LEU A 135 -0.16 5.09 4.46
CA LEU A 135 -1.30 6.00 4.32
C LEU A 135 -1.54 6.82 5.60
N PHE A 136 -1.62 6.17 6.75
CA PHE A 136 -1.87 6.84 8.03
C PHE A 136 -0.64 7.55 8.58
N GLY A 137 0.57 7.08 8.26
CA GLY A 137 1.83 7.63 8.76
C GLY A 137 2.28 8.92 8.07
N TYR A 138 1.88 9.09 6.80
CA TYR A 138 2.20 10.26 5.99
C TYR A 138 0.92 10.99 5.56
N SER A 139 -0.10 10.99 6.41
CA SER A 139 -1.40 11.55 6.07
C SER A 139 -1.36 13.08 6.00
N VAL A 140 -2.39 13.66 5.37
CA VAL A 140 -2.63 15.12 5.38
C VAL A 140 -2.81 15.69 6.81
N ALA A 141 -3.09 14.84 7.79
CA ALA A 141 -3.21 15.20 9.21
C ALA A 141 -1.94 14.90 10.03
N GLY A 142 -0.82 14.54 9.37
CA GLY A 142 0.41 14.08 10.02
C GLY A 142 0.42 12.57 10.29
N ASP A 143 1.31 12.12 11.18
CA ASP A 143 1.45 10.71 11.54
C ASP A 143 0.35 10.28 12.52
N LEU A 144 -0.62 9.50 12.02
CA LEU A 144 -1.71 8.94 12.81
C LEU A 144 -1.44 7.50 13.27
N GLN A 145 -0.29 6.89 12.93
CA GLN A 145 0.00 5.52 13.35
C GLN A 145 -0.07 5.30 14.87
N PRO A 146 0.35 6.26 15.73
CA PRO A 146 0.24 6.11 17.18
C PRO A 146 -1.21 5.96 17.69
N LEU A 147 -2.22 6.32 16.89
CA LEU A 147 -3.63 6.14 17.25
C LEU A 147 -4.07 4.67 17.17
N PHE A 148 -3.44 3.87 16.32
CA PHE A 148 -3.87 2.51 16.02
C PHE A 148 -3.15 1.47 16.89
N SER A 149 -3.94 0.53 17.41
CA SER A 149 -3.48 -0.65 18.14
C SER A 149 -3.10 -1.82 17.21
N GLY A 150 -3.46 -1.76 15.93
CA GLY A 150 -3.09 -2.78 14.95
C GLY A 150 -3.69 -2.55 13.56
N TYR A 151 -3.14 -3.28 12.60
CA TYR A 151 -3.51 -3.24 11.19
C TYR A 151 -3.70 -4.67 10.71
N PHE A 152 -4.73 -4.90 9.92
CA PHE A 152 -5.09 -6.20 9.39
C PHE A 152 -5.32 -6.08 7.90
N ASP A 153 -4.85 -7.07 7.15
CA ASP A 153 -5.19 -7.22 5.74
C ASP A 153 -5.89 -8.55 5.51
N THR A 154 -6.24 -8.85 4.26
CA THR A 154 -7.00 -10.05 3.89
C THR A 154 -6.31 -11.38 4.22
N HIS A 155 -5.04 -11.39 4.67
CA HIS A 155 -4.41 -12.61 5.20
C HIS A 155 -4.95 -12.99 6.58
N VAL A 156 -5.66 -12.08 7.27
CA VAL A 156 -6.30 -12.33 8.56
C VAL A 156 -7.82 -12.39 8.36
N GLY A 157 -8.45 -13.50 8.75
CA GLY A 157 -9.90 -13.64 8.74
C GLY A 157 -10.52 -14.10 7.40
N GLY A 158 -9.71 -14.44 6.39
CA GLY A 158 -10.20 -15.18 5.21
C GLY A 158 -10.69 -16.59 5.58
N GLN A 159 -11.82 -17.03 5.01
CA GLN A 159 -12.30 -18.41 5.14
C GLN A 159 -11.45 -19.36 4.28
N ALA A 160 -11.00 -20.45 4.93
CA ALA A 160 -10.43 -21.71 4.43
C ALA A 160 -9.22 -21.66 3.50
#